data_AF-A0A8D8HU88-F1
#
_entry.id   AF-A0A8D8HU88-F1
#
_cell.length_a   1.000
_cell.length_b   1.000
_cell.length_c   1.000
_cell.angle_alpha   90.00
_cell.angle_beta   90.00
_cell.angle_gamma   90.00
#
_symmetry.space_group_name_H-M   'P 1'
#
loop_
_entity.id
_entity.type
_entity.pdbx_description
1 polymer ?
#
loop_
_entity_poly.entity_id
_entity_poly.type
_entity_poly.pdbx_seq_one_letter_code
_entity_poly.pdbx_strand_id
1 'polypeptide(L)'
;MVDATWICCCLVGGLILVSGGTVPVDEFEVSSNELSFGKPSNWMNVEEDDAELLVPELIVKYGYKVEGHTVITEDGYVLKMFRIPPRQQSIEKKLPVLLVHGVVASSADFIVSGPNISLAYLLSDNGYDVWLANVRGSRYSKEHTKLPVESKEY
;
A
#
# COMPACT_ATOMS: atom_id res chain seq x y z
N MET A 1 16.03 -20.63 34.97
CA MET A 1 15.52 -19.53 35.83
C MET A 1 16.23 -18.27 35.35
N VAL A 2 15.45 -17.21 35.15
CA VAL A 2 15.69 -15.90 34.51
C VAL A 2 17.03 -15.22 34.86
N ASP A 3 17.63 -14.34 34.05
CA ASP A 3 17.26 -12.92 33.84
C ASP A 3 18.17 -12.30 32.74
N ALA A 4 17.67 -11.55 31.74
CA ALA A 4 17.08 -10.21 31.73
C ALA A 4 18.09 -9.11 31.33
N THR A 5 17.95 -8.66 30.09
CA THR A 5 18.29 -7.36 29.50
C THR A 5 18.19 -6.21 30.49
N TRP A 6 19.10 -5.21 30.49
CA TRP A 6 18.75 -3.78 30.59
C TRP A 6 19.87 -2.89 30.04
N ILE A 7 19.46 -2.08 29.06
CA ILE A 7 20.13 -0.92 28.49
C ILE A 7 20.20 0.18 29.56
N CYS A 8 21.37 0.80 29.73
CA CYS A 8 21.49 2.02 30.52
C CYS A 8 21.93 3.17 29.59
N CYS A 9 20.96 3.97 29.18
CA CYS A 9 21.19 5.36 28.77
C CYS A 9 21.60 6.15 30.01
N CYS A 10 22.71 6.88 29.94
CA CYS A 10 22.91 8.11 30.70
C CYS A 10 23.70 9.09 29.81
N LEU A 11 22.98 10.10 29.33
CA LEU A 11 23.54 11.36 28.89
C LEU A 11 24.15 12.11 30.09
N VAL A 12 25.05 13.03 29.74
CA VAL A 12 25.39 14.32 30.36
C VAL A 12 26.85 14.44 30.78
N GLY A 13 27.54 15.39 30.14
CA GLY A 13 28.70 16.07 30.72
C GLY A 13 29.71 16.54 29.69
N GLY A 14 29.70 17.84 29.36
CA GLY A 14 30.77 18.42 28.54
C GLY A 14 30.53 19.88 28.16
N LEU A 15 30.54 20.78 29.16
CA LEU A 15 30.71 22.21 28.95
C LEU A 15 32.10 22.44 28.34
N ILE A 16 32.17 22.93 27.10
CA ILE A 16 33.43 23.46 26.53
C ILE A 16 33.23 24.94 26.23
N LEU A 17 34.09 25.73 26.87
CA LEU A 17 34.25 27.18 26.70
C LEU A 17 34.52 27.51 25.23
N VAL A 18 33.70 28.41 24.67
CA VAL A 18 33.97 29.03 23.37
C VAL A 18 35.03 30.09 23.54
N SER A 19 36.26 29.81 23.10
CA SER A 19 37.21 30.86 22.72
C SER A 19 37.02 31.15 21.23
N GLY A 20 36.78 32.43 20.91
CA GLY A 20 36.53 32.90 19.56
C GLY A 20 37.72 32.62 18.64
N GLY A 21 37.46 31.90 17.56
CA GLY A 21 38.34 31.73 16.42
C GLY A 21 37.50 31.32 15.21
N THR A 22 37.51 32.13 14.16
CA THR A 22 36.88 31.79 12.89
C THR A 22 37.58 30.57 12.30
N VAL A 23 36.86 29.47 12.09
CA VAL A 23 37.39 28.29 11.39
C VAL A 23 37.42 28.62 9.89
N PRO A 24 38.58 28.52 9.21
CA PRO A 24 38.63 28.70 7.76
C PRO A 24 37.85 27.56 7.09
N VAL A 25 37.03 27.91 6.10
CA VAL A 25 36.31 26.99 5.22
C VAL A 25 37.28 26.43 4.17
N ASP A 26 38.25 25.64 4.61
CA ASP A 26 39.10 24.89 3.70
C ASP A 26 38.45 23.52 3.43
N GLU A 27 37.82 23.45 2.25
CA GLU A 27 37.66 22.31 1.37
C GLU A 27 37.41 20.94 2.05
N PHE A 28 36.15 20.67 2.39
CA PHE A 28 35.71 19.31 2.65
C PHE A 28 35.62 18.57 1.30
N GLU A 29 36.69 17.86 0.93
CA GLU A 29 36.63 16.90 -0.19
C GLU A 29 35.63 15.80 0.16
N VAL A 30 34.43 15.91 -0.42
CA VAL A 30 33.47 14.81 -0.45
C VAL A 30 34.08 13.74 -1.35
N SER A 31 34.73 12.75 -0.73
CA SER A 31 35.11 11.52 -1.42
C SER A 31 33.84 10.88 -1.99
N SER A 32 33.68 10.97 -3.31
CA SER A 32 32.65 10.28 -4.07
C SER A 32 33.01 8.80 -4.14
N ASN A 33 32.86 8.11 -3.01
CA ASN A 33 32.61 6.69 -3.09
C ASN A 33 31.26 6.55 -3.79
N GLU A 34 31.27 6.18 -5.08
CA GLU A 34 30.08 5.66 -5.72
C GLU A 34 29.57 4.52 -4.84
N LEU A 35 28.52 4.80 -4.07
CA LEU A 35 27.73 3.80 -3.39
C LEU A 35 27.09 2.99 -4.50
N SER A 36 27.76 1.92 -4.92
CA SER A 36 27.16 0.89 -5.75
C SER A 36 26.12 0.19 -4.90
N PHE A 37 24.94 0.79 -4.80
CA PHE A 37 23.75 0.10 -4.34
C PHE A 37 23.51 -1.02 -5.35
N GLY A 38 24.03 -2.21 -5.05
CA GLY A 38 23.62 -3.42 -5.74
C GLY A 38 22.09 -3.43 -5.78
N LYS A 39 21.51 -3.84 -6.92
CA LYS A 39 20.07 -3.78 -7.19
C LYS A 39 19.31 -4.08 -5.89
N PRO A 40 18.58 -3.10 -5.30
CA PRO A 40 17.96 -3.32 -4.01
C PRO A 40 17.08 -4.56 -4.12
N SER A 41 17.19 -5.45 -3.13
CA SER A 41 16.31 -6.62 -3.06
C SER A 41 14.88 -6.15 -3.27
N ASN A 42 14.17 -6.74 -4.24
CA ASN A 42 12.78 -6.39 -4.53
C ASN A 42 11.87 -6.88 -3.39
N TRP A 43 11.94 -6.22 -2.24
CA TRP A 43 11.28 -6.62 -1.01
C TRP A 43 9.75 -6.51 -1.12
N MET A 44 9.25 -5.64 -2.01
CA MET A 44 7.83 -5.52 -2.35
C MET A 44 7.36 -6.62 -3.31
N ASN A 45 8.27 -7.27 -4.03
CA ASN A 45 7.98 -8.19 -5.14
C ASN A 45 7.12 -7.54 -6.23
N VAL A 46 7.47 -6.30 -6.62
CA VAL A 46 6.81 -5.50 -7.67
C VAL A 46 7.73 -5.35 -8.88
N GLU A 47 7.18 -5.49 -10.07
CA GLU A 47 7.85 -5.32 -11.36
C GLU A 47 7.40 -4.00 -12.01
N GLU A 48 8.21 -3.47 -12.93
CA GLU A 48 7.90 -2.19 -13.59
C GLU A 48 6.59 -2.25 -14.40
N ASP A 49 6.36 -3.37 -15.09
CA ASP A 49 5.16 -3.61 -15.89
C ASP A 49 3.87 -3.69 -15.05
N ASP A 50 3.95 -3.76 -13.71
CA ASP A 50 2.78 -3.78 -12.83
C ASP A 50 1.97 -2.47 -12.90
N ALA A 51 2.61 -1.36 -13.27
CA ALA A 51 1.95 -0.06 -13.40
C ALA A 51 0.87 -0.03 -14.49
N GLU A 52 0.97 -0.92 -15.49
CA GLU A 52 0.05 -0.99 -16.63
C GLU A 52 -1.15 -1.91 -16.37
N LEU A 53 -1.12 -2.71 -15.30
CA LEU A 53 -2.15 -3.70 -15.01
C LEU A 53 -3.35 -3.09 -14.26
N LEU A 54 -4.55 -3.56 -14.59
CA LEU A 54 -5.74 -3.29 -13.80
C LEU A 54 -5.69 -4.09 -12.49
N VAL A 55 -6.43 -3.63 -11.47
CA VAL A 55 -6.54 -4.31 -10.16
C VAL A 55 -6.79 -5.83 -10.26
N PRO A 56 -7.78 -6.34 -11.01
CA PRO A 56 -7.99 -7.78 -11.11
C PRO A 56 -6.83 -8.51 -11.79
N GLU A 57 -6.18 -7.89 -12.77
CA GLU A 57 -5.04 -8.48 -13.48
C GLU A 57 -3.82 -8.58 -12.56
N LEU A 58 -3.55 -7.53 -11.79
CA LEU A 58 -2.46 -7.49 -10.82
C LEU A 58 -2.65 -8.53 -9.69
N ILE A 59 -3.88 -8.68 -9.19
CA ILE A 59 -4.23 -9.70 -8.18
C ILE A 59 -3.97 -11.11 -8.73
N VAL A 60 -4.39 -11.39 -9.97
CA VAL A 60 -4.18 -12.68 -10.63
C VAL A 60 -2.69 -12.93 -10.91
N LYS A 61 -1.95 -11.91 -11.35
CA LYS A 61 -0.49 -11.99 -11.59
C LYS A 61 0.25 -12.52 -10.36
N TYR A 62 -0.08 -12.02 -9.17
CA TYR A 62 0.55 -12.49 -7.92
C TYR A 62 -0.05 -13.78 -7.34
N GLY A 63 -0.89 -14.48 -8.11
CA GLY A 63 -1.41 -15.80 -7.76
C GLY A 63 -2.52 -15.79 -6.71
N TYR A 64 -3.30 -14.71 -6.64
CA TYR A 64 -4.52 -14.63 -5.83
C TYR A 64 -5.76 -14.79 -6.72
N LYS A 65 -6.83 -15.33 -6.16
CA LYS A 65 -8.13 -15.38 -6.83
C LYS A 65 -8.80 -14.03 -6.72
N VAL A 66 -9.51 -13.60 -7.76
CA VAL A 66 -10.30 -12.37 -7.76
C VAL A 66 -11.68 -12.63 -8.34
N GLU A 67 -12.70 -12.04 -7.71
CA GLU A 67 -14.06 -11.97 -8.24
C GLU A 67 -14.41 -10.49 -8.47
N GLY A 68 -15.00 -10.18 -9.63
CA GLY A 68 -15.57 -8.86 -9.90
C GLY A 68 -17.06 -8.85 -9.61
N HIS A 69 -17.53 -7.87 -8.86
CA HIS A 69 -18.93 -7.68 -8.49
C HIS A 69 -19.40 -6.29 -8.91
N THR A 70 -20.64 -6.21 -9.40
CA THR A 70 -21.26 -4.94 -9.79
C THR A 70 -22.44 -4.65 -8.88
N VAL A 71 -22.48 -3.45 -8.31
CA VAL A 71 -23.54 -2.97 -7.42
C VAL A 71 -24.17 -1.73 -8.05
N ILE A 72 -25.48 -1.71 -8.21
CA ILE A 72 -26.22 -0.55 -8.68
C ILE A 72 -26.82 0.14 -7.46
N THR A 73 -26.47 1.40 -7.25
CA THR A 73 -27.04 2.21 -6.16
C THR A 73 -28.46 2.67 -6.50
N GLU A 74 -29.24 3.07 -5.49
CA GLU A 74 -30.63 3.52 -5.67
C GLU A 74 -30.75 4.70 -6.64
N ASP A 75 -29.77 5.62 -6.62
CA ASP A 75 -29.70 6.77 -7.51
C ASP A 75 -29.17 6.42 -8.91
N GLY A 76 -28.67 5.20 -9.12
CA GLY A 76 -28.36 4.65 -10.44
C GLY A 76 -26.88 4.59 -10.81
N TYR A 77 -25.95 4.86 -9.90
CA TYR A 77 -24.52 4.65 -10.13
C TYR A 77 -24.19 3.17 -10.13
N VAL A 78 -23.29 2.79 -11.03
CA VAL A 78 -22.80 1.42 -11.18
C VAL A 78 -21.42 1.35 -10.56
N LEU A 79 -21.33 0.68 -9.41
CA LEU A 79 -20.11 0.53 -8.62
C LEU A 79 -19.48 -0.83 -8.87
N LYS A 80 -18.17 -0.85 -9.10
CA LYS A 80 -17.40 -2.08 -9.26
C LYS A 80 -16.67 -2.42 -7.97
N MET A 81 -16.85 -3.62 -7.46
CA MET A 81 -16.13 -4.15 -6.30
C MET A 81 -15.29 -5.34 -6.74
N PHE A 82 -14.11 -5.47 -6.15
CA PHE A 82 -13.28 -6.67 -6.33
C PHE A 82 -13.24 -7.43 -5.02
N ARG A 83 -13.31 -8.75 -5.09
CA ARG A 83 -13.21 -9.62 -3.91
C ARG A 83 -12.02 -10.55 -4.08
N ILE A 84 -11.18 -10.64 -3.05
CA ILE A 84 -10.09 -11.59 -2.94
C ILE A 84 -10.51 -12.60 -1.86
N PRO A 85 -10.95 -13.82 -2.26
CA PRO A 85 -11.28 -14.86 -1.30
C PRO A 85 -10.08 -15.23 -0.41
N PRO A 86 -10.33 -15.88 0.75
CA PRO A 86 -9.26 -16.40 1.59
C PRO A 86 -8.35 -17.35 0.81
N ARG A 87 -7.03 -17.14 0.86
CA ARG A 87 -6.08 -18.04 0.19
C ARG A 87 -6.00 -19.39 0.88
N GLN A 88 -6.14 -19.38 2.20
CA GLN A 88 -6.22 -20.57 3.04
C GLN A 88 -7.58 -20.59 3.74
N GLN A 89 -8.23 -21.74 3.73
CA GLN A 89 -9.44 -21.92 4.53
C GLN A 89 -9.02 -22.02 6.00
N SER A 90 -9.46 -21.07 6.80
CA SER A 90 -9.32 -21.16 8.26
C SER A 90 -10.38 -22.13 8.80
N ILE A 91 -10.01 -22.88 9.84
CA ILE A 91 -10.95 -23.74 10.60
C ILE A 91 -12.08 -22.88 11.20
N GLU A 92 -11.74 -21.63 11.56
CA GLU A 92 -12.70 -20.65 12.06
C GLU A 92 -13.14 -19.72 10.94
N LYS A 93 -14.45 -19.52 10.79
CA LYS A 93 -14.99 -18.57 9.81
C LYS A 93 -14.67 -17.14 10.27
N LYS A 94 -13.76 -16.49 9.57
CA LYS A 94 -13.46 -15.07 9.75
C LYS A 94 -14.54 -14.20 9.12
N LEU A 95 -14.80 -13.04 9.73
CA LEU A 95 -15.69 -12.05 9.14
C LEU A 95 -15.04 -11.42 7.90
N PRO A 96 -15.82 -11.10 6.84
CA PRO A 96 -15.30 -10.37 5.70
C PRO A 96 -14.77 -8.99 6.08
N VAL A 97 -13.74 -8.54 5.37
CA VAL A 97 -13.14 -7.21 5.54
C VAL A 97 -13.43 -6.37 4.31
N LEU A 98 -14.07 -5.22 4.51
CA LEU A 98 -14.32 -4.24 3.46
C LEU A 98 -13.26 -3.13 3.52
N LEU A 99 -12.47 -3.02 2.47
CA LEU A 99 -11.48 -1.95 2.28
C LEU A 99 -12.06 -0.89 1.33
N VAL A 100 -12.12 0.34 1.81
CA VAL A 100 -12.66 1.50 1.09
C VAL A 100 -11.56 2.54 0.97
N HIS A 101 -11.25 2.95 -0.26
CA HIS A 101 -10.19 3.91 -0.54
C HIS A 101 -10.56 5.34 -0.17
N GLY A 102 -9.56 6.22 -0.12
CA GLY A 102 -9.72 7.65 0.19
C GLY A 102 -10.16 8.51 -1.01
N VAL A 103 -9.94 9.83 -0.87
CA VAL A 103 -10.24 10.83 -1.92
C VAL A 103 -9.22 10.72 -3.05
N VAL A 104 -9.68 10.82 -4.31
CA VAL A 104 -8.84 10.70 -5.54
C VAL A 104 -8.05 9.38 -5.61
N ALA A 105 -8.69 8.29 -5.20
CA ALA A 105 -8.06 6.97 -5.11
C ALA A 105 -8.90 5.87 -5.78
N SER A 106 -8.42 4.63 -5.69
CA SER A 106 -9.17 3.43 -6.08
C SER A 106 -8.79 2.23 -5.19
N SER A 107 -9.44 1.09 -5.39
CA SER A 107 -9.05 -0.18 -4.78
C SER A 107 -7.58 -0.59 -4.99
N ALA A 108 -6.88 -0.01 -5.97
CA ALA A 108 -5.46 -0.25 -6.21
C ALA A 108 -4.56 0.07 -5.01
N ASP A 109 -4.93 1.06 -4.19
CA ASP A 109 -4.15 1.50 -3.02
C ASP A 109 -3.86 0.35 -2.04
N PHE A 110 -4.73 -0.65 -1.99
CA PHE A 110 -4.61 -1.79 -1.08
C PHE A 110 -3.77 -2.95 -1.63
N ILE A 111 -3.32 -2.86 -2.90
CA ILE A 111 -2.62 -3.96 -3.60
C ILE A 111 -1.35 -3.53 -4.35
N VAL A 112 -1.17 -2.23 -4.65
CA VAL A 112 -0.12 -1.73 -5.55
C VAL A 112 1.31 -1.95 -5.02
N SER A 113 1.46 -2.08 -3.70
CA SER A 113 2.77 -2.31 -3.07
C SER A 113 3.22 -3.77 -3.09
N GLY A 114 2.49 -4.64 -3.80
CA GLY A 114 2.87 -6.04 -4.02
C GLY A 114 2.49 -6.99 -2.89
N PRO A 115 2.58 -8.32 -3.14
CA PRO A 115 2.02 -9.37 -2.27
C PRO A 115 2.62 -9.42 -0.88
N ASN A 116 3.86 -8.94 -0.71
CA ASN A 116 4.56 -9.05 0.57
C ASN A 116 4.08 -8.04 1.63
N ILE A 117 3.50 -6.92 1.22
CA ILE A 117 3.16 -5.83 2.15
C ILE A 117 1.78 -5.22 1.96
N SER A 118 1.17 -5.37 0.80
CA SER A 118 -0.14 -4.78 0.56
C SER A 118 -1.20 -5.44 1.43
N LEU A 119 -1.98 -4.59 2.11
CA LEU A 119 -2.92 -5.00 3.15
C LEU A 119 -3.91 -6.08 2.67
N ALA A 120 -4.41 -5.97 1.44
CA ALA A 120 -5.38 -6.93 0.92
C ALA A 120 -4.80 -8.34 0.78
N TYR A 121 -3.54 -8.45 0.34
CA TYR A 121 -2.85 -9.74 0.21
C TYR A 121 -2.57 -10.34 1.58
N LEU A 122 -2.03 -9.54 2.51
CA LEU A 122 -1.78 -9.98 3.87
C LEU A 122 -3.05 -10.50 4.56
N LEU A 123 -4.19 -9.82 4.38
CA LEU A 123 -5.47 -10.28 4.91
C LEU A 123 -5.92 -11.60 4.27
N SER A 124 -5.84 -11.74 2.94
CA SER A 124 -6.22 -12.98 2.25
C SER A 124 -5.33 -14.17 2.66
N ASP A 125 -4.02 -13.95 2.79
CA ASP A 125 -3.06 -14.96 3.26
C ASP A 125 -3.35 -15.38 4.72
N ASN A 126 -3.87 -14.46 5.53
CA ASN A 126 -4.32 -14.73 6.90
C ASN A 126 -5.75 -15.30 6.97
N GLY A 127 -6.34 -15.69 5.84
CA GLY A 127 -7.63 -16.39 5.79
C GLY A 127 -8.86 -15.48 5.88
N TYR A 128 -8.72 -14.17 5.65
CA TYR A 128 -9.85 -13.25 5.56
C TYR A 128 -10.46 -13.25 4.16
N ASP A 129 -11.77 -13.02 4.08
CA ASP A 129 -12.48 -12.73 2.85
C ASP A 129 -12.45 -11.22 2.61
N VAL A 130 -11.69 -10.77 1.60
CA VAL A 130 -11.35 -9.35 1.43
C VAL A 130 -12.17 -8.75 0.29
N TRP A 131 -12.86 -7.65 0.57
CA TRP A 131 -13.64 -6.89 -0.39
C TRP A 131 -13.00 -5.51 -0.59
N LEU A 132 -12.72 -5.18 -1.85
CA LEU A 132 -12.14 -3.92 -2.29
C LEU A 132 -13.25 -3.10 -2.95
N ALA A 133 -13.76 -2.10 -2.22
CA ALA A 133 -14.81 -1.21 -2.72
C ALA A 133 -14.22 -0.11 -3.59
N ASN A 134 -14.90 0.22 -4.69
CA ASN A 134 -14.64 1.44 -5.44
C ASN A 134 -15.85 2.37 -5.33
N VAL A 135 -15.64 3.55 -4.76
CA VAL A 135 -16.73 4.54 -4.63
C VAL A 135 -17.02 5.21 -5.97
N ARG A 136 -18.20 5.81 -6.08
CA ARG A 136 -18.65 6.55 -7.28
C ARG A 136 -17.59 7.56 -7.76
N GLY A 137 -17.37 7.62 -9.07
CA GLY A 137 -16.40 8.52 -9.69
C GLY A 137 -14.93 8.05 -9.66
N SER A 138 -14.59 7.02 -8.90
CA SER A 138 -13.26 6.39 -8.95
C SER A 138 -13.01 5.69 -10.30
N ARG A 139 -11.76 5.30 -10.59
CA ARG A 139 -11.34 4.66 -11.86
C ARG A 139 -12.28 3.55 -12.33
N TYR A 140 -12.83 2.75 -11.42
CA TYR A 140 -13.64 1.57 -11.75
C TYR A 140 -15.15 1.78 -11.67
N SER A 141 -15.61 2.94 -11.20
CA SER A 141 -17.03 3.21 -10.90
C SER A 141 -17.47 4.55 -11.52
N LYS A 142 -17.20 4.74 -12.82
CA LYS A 142 -17.62 5.91 -13.64
C LYS A 142 -18.76 5.57 -14.59
N GLU A 143 -19.74 4.83 -14.10
CA GLU A 143 -20.88 4.38 -14.89
C GLU A 143 -22.17 4.72 -14.16
N HIS A 144 -23.20 5.07 -14.91
CA HIS A 144 -24.55 5.36 -14.40
C HIS A 144 -25.58 4.77 -15.36
N THR A 145 -26.68 4.24 -14.81
CA THR A 145 -27.73 3.57 -15.58
C THR A 145 -28.45 4.47 -16.58
N LYS A 146 -28.38 5.79 -16.38
CA LYS A 146 -29.11 6.79 -17.17
C LYS A 146 -28.30 8.02 -17.59
N LEU A 147 -27.26 8.36 -16.83
CA LEU A 147 -26.58 9.66 -16.94
C LEU A 147 -25.25 9.47 -17.65
N PRO A 148 -24.95 10.23 -18.71
CA PRO A 148 -23.61 10.28 -19.27
C PRO A 148 -22.63 10.94 -18.29
N VAL A 149 -21.39 10.45 -18.23
CA VAL A 149 -20.33 10.98 -17.35
C VAL A 149 -20.07 12.48 -17.57
N GLU A 150 -20.24 12.95 -18.81
CA GLU A 150 -20.01 14.35 -19.19
C GLU A 150 -21.22 15.27 -18.94
N SER A 151 -22.36 14.72 -18.49
CA SER A 151 -23.54 15.53 -18.19
C SER A 151 -23.35 16.31 -16.89
N LYS A 152 -24.00 17.48 -16.79
CA LYS A 152 -23.94 18.32 -15.59
C LYS A 152 -24.61 17.66 -14.38
N GLU A 153 -25.55 16.77 -14.66
CA GLU A 153 -26.37 16.04 -13.71
C GLU A 153 -25.69 14.79 -13.15
N TYR A 154 -24.54 14.39 -13.71
CA TYR A 154 -23.73 13.25 -13.26
C TYR A 154 -23.06 13.49 -11.90
#